data_AF-A0A7C4RYM7-F1
#
_entry.id   AF-A0A7C4RYM7-F1
#
_cell.length_a   1.000
_cell.length_b   1.000
_cell.length_c   1.000
_cell.angle_alpha   90.00
_cell.angle_beta   90.00
_cell.angle_gamma   90.00
#
_symmetry.space_group_name_H-M   'P 1'
#
loop_
_entity.id
_entity.type
_entity.pdbx_description
1 polymer ?
#
loop_
_entity_poly.entity_id
_entity_poly.type
_entity_poly.pdbx_seq_one_letter_code
_entity_poly.pdbx_strand_id
1 'polypeptide(L)'
;GPNFTVEYYNSDVLVGYTDVATITTLSGLKFKSEKKKEEYLTTYEQTSLETFKKYFSEISKDIGKKIEVLDFKSNIKNNASILEITETVVLKGIVQPKNDTYIFDMGQIRMNSVANSTFKVHLPEDVRIESVEPTPTKNLGTLILWSGEDIKTFPRIVYKRLSLQDHQKEGE
;
A
#
# COMPACT_ATOMS: atom_id res chain seq x y z
N GLY A 1 4.80 -25.38 -4.02
CA GLY A 1 5.22 -23.96 -4.07
C GLY A 1 4.49 -23.27 -5.20
N PRO A 2 4.38 -21.93 -5.20
CA PRO A 2 3.70 -21.18 -6.26
C PRO A 2 4.34 -21.44 -7.64
N ASN A 3 3.54 -21.33 -8.70
CA ASN A 3 3.96 -21.58 -10.09
C ASN A 3 4.69 -20.39 -10.74
N PHE A 4 4.96 -19.35 -9.96
CA PHE A 4 5.64 -18.13 -10.37
C PHE A 4 6.58 -17.63 -9.26
N THR A 5 7.54 -16.79 -9.65
CA THR A 5 8.32 -15.92 -8.76
C THR A 5 7.79 -14.49 -8.86
N VAL A 6 7.81 -13.76 -7.74
CA VAL A 6 7.53 -12.31 -7.72
C VAL A 6 8.85 -11.61 -7.97
N GLU A 7 8.98 -10.95 -9.11
CA GLU A 7 10.20 -10.25 -9.50
C GLU A 7 10.27 -8.85 -8.87
N TYR A 8 9.12 -8.18 -8.77
CA TYR A 8 8.95 -6.90 -8.10
C TYR A 8 7.51 -6.73 -7.62
N TYR A 9 7.34 -5.90 -6.59
CA TYR A 9 6.06 -5.54 -5.99
C TYR A 9 6.11 -4.07 -5.55
N ASN A 10 5.64 -3.18 -6.41
CA ASN A 10 5.72 -1.74 -6.18
C ASN A 10 4.37 -1.19 -5.77
N SER A 11 4.26 -0.60 -4.59
CA SER A 11 3.01 0.01 -4.11
C SER A 11 3.17 1.50 -3.90
N ASP A 12 2.21 2.26 -4.43
CA ASP A 12 2.01 3.67 -4.23
C ASP A 12 0.70 3.89 -3.46
N VAL A 13 0.80 4.46 -2.27
CA VAL A 13 -0.34 4.74 -1.40
C VAL A 13 -0.58 6.24 -1.35
N LEU A 14 -1.79 6.66 -1.66
CA LEU A 14 -2.25 8.03 -1.47
C LEU A 14 -3.14 8.11 -0.23
N VAL A 15 -2.75 8.95 0.72
CA VAL A 15 -3.52 9.22 1.93
C VAL A 15 -3.88 10.70 2.02
N GLY A 16 -4.98 10.98 2.70
CA GLY A 16 -5.42 12.35 2.97
C GLY A 16 -5.95 12.51 4.38
N TYR A 17 -6.55 13.66 4.67
CA TYR A 17 -7.20 13.94 5.96
C TYR A 17 -8.60 13.32 6.07
N THR A 18 -8.76 12.10 5.58
CA THR A 18 -10.02 11.34 5.62
C THR A 18 -9.72 9.92 6.07
N ASP A 19 -10.76 9.14 6.38
CA ASP A 19 -10.61 7.72 6.69
C ASP A 19 -10.43 6.83 5.45
N VAL A 20 -10.30 7.43 4.26
CA VAL A 20 -10.12 6.75 2.97
C VAL A 20 -8.70 6.94 2.44
N ALA A 21 -8.16 5.87 1.88
CA ALA A 21 -6.87 5.86 1.19
C ALA A 21 -6.95 5.00 -0.07
N THR A 22 -6.10 5.32 -1.05
CA THR A 22 -5.99 4.55 -2.30
C THR A 22 -4.62 3.89 -2.34
N ILE A 23 -4.59 2.58 -2.60
CA ILE A 23 -3.35 1.83 -2.81
C ILE A 23 -3.34 1.38 -4.26
N THR A 24 -2.28 1.73 -4.99
CA THR A 24 -2.00 1.18 -6.31
C THR A 24 -0.76 0.30 -6.23
N THR A 25 -0.87 -0.96 -6.61
CA THR A 25 0.22 -1.93 -6.60
C THR A 25 0.48 -2.42 -8.02
N LEU A 26 1.75 -2.41 -8.42
CA LEU A 26 2.25 -3.02 -9.63
C LEU A 26 3.10 -4.24 -9.26
N SER A 27 2.62 -5.43 -9.63
CA SER A 27 3.30 -6.71 -9.40
C SER A 27 3.84 -7.27 -10.71
N GLY A 28 5.08 -7.74 -10.70
CA GLY A 28 5.71 -8.45 -11.82
C GLY A 28 5.88 -9.93 -11.49
N LEU A 29 5.17 -10.81 -12.21
CA LEU A 29 5.19 -12.24 -11.98
C LEU A 29 5.88 -12.98 -13.12
N LYS A 30 6.85 -13.83 -12.78
CA LYS A 30 7.55 -14.68 -13.75
C LYS A 30 7.13 -16.13 -13.57
N PHE A 31 6.48 -16.69 -14.59
CA PHE A 31 5.95 -18.05 -14.56
C PHE A 31 6.97 -19.07 -15.09
N LYS A 32 6.87 -20.31 -14.59
CA LYS A 32 7.71 -21.42 -15.06
C LYS A 32 7.35 -21.89 -16.48
N SER A 33 6.11 -21.65 -16.92
CA SER A 33 5.65 -21.96 -18.28
C SER A 33 4.41 -21.14 -18.64
N GLU A 34 4.17 -20.97 -19.93
CA GLU A 34 3.01 -20.26 -20.48
C GLU A 34 1.68 -20.87 -20.03
N LYS A 35 1.56 -22.21 -20.04
CA LYS A 35 0.38 -22.91 -19.53
C LYS A 35 0.03 -22.51 -18.09
N LYS A 36 1.04 -22.35 -17.21
CA LYS A 36 0.82 -21.93 -15.82
C LYS A 36 0.41 -20.46 -15.70
N LYS A 37 0.87 -19.61 -16.61
CA LYS A 37 0.43 -18.21 -16.71
C LYS A 37 -1.04 -18.13 -17.10
N GLU A 38 -1.46 -18.88 -18.11
CA GLU A 38 -2.86 -18.92 -18.58
C GLU A 38 -3.82 -19.46 -17.51
N GLU A 39 -3.45 -20.55 -16.82
CA GLU A 39 -4.23 -21.10 -15.70
C GLU A 39 -4.40 -20.06 -14.57
N TYR A 40 -3.34 -19.32 -14.26
CA TYR A 40 -3.37 -18.26 -13.25
C TYR A 40 -4.28 -17.10 -13.68
N LEU A 41 -4.14 -16.60 -14.92
CA LEU A 41 -4.95 -15.49 -15.44
C LEU A 41 -6.44 -15.78 -15.38
N THR A 42 -6.83 -16.96 -15.85
CA THR A 42 -8.23 -17.42 -15.82
C THR A 42 -8.79 -17.39 -14.40
N THR A 43 -8.00 -17.85 -13.43
CA THR A 43 -8.41 -17.88 -12.02
C THR A 43 -8.45 -16.48 -11.42
N TYR A 44 -7.44 -15.65 -11.72
CA TYR A 44 -7.29 -14.30 -11.19
C TYR A 44 -8.45 -13.41 -11.62
N GLU A 45 -8.80 -13.39 -12.91
CA GLU A 45 -9.91 -12.60 -13.43
C GLU A 45 -11.26 -12.97 -12.79
N GLN A 46 -11.44 -14.23 -12.42
CA GLN A 46 -12.68 -14.72 -11.79
C GLN A 46 -12.75 -14.43 -10.29
N THR A 47 -11.61 -14.34 -9.61
CA THR A 47 -11.56 -14.43 -8.13
C THR A 47 -10.82 -13.30 -7.44
N SER A 48 -10.16 -12.39 -8.15
CA SER A 48 -9.30 -11.35 -7.58
C SER A 48 -10.05 -10.47 -6.58
N LEU A 49 -11.20 -9.93 -6.95
CA LEU A 49 -12.00 -9.06 -6.07
C LEU A 49 -12.36 -9.74 -4.75
N GLU A 50 -12.90 -10.96 -4.80
CA GLU A 50 -13.32 -11.69 -3.60
C GLU A 50 -12.12 -12.12 -2.76
N THR A 51 -11.00 -12.47 -3.40
CA THR A 51 -9.73 -12.72 -2.70
C THR A 51 -9.24 -11.47 -1.97
N PHE A 52 -9.33 -10.30 -2.60
CA PHE A 52 -8.98 -9.02 -1.98
C PHE A 52 -9.88 -8.68 -0.79
N LYS A 53 -11.21 -8.78 -0.96
CA LYS A 53 -12.16 -8.55 0.13
C LYS A 53 -11.88 -9.50 1.31
N LYS A 54 -11.62 -10.78 1.01
CA LYS A 54 -11.28 -11.77 2.04
C LYS A 54 -9.99 -11.40 2.77
N TYR A 55 -8.93 -11.03 2.05
CA TYR A 55 -7.66 -10.60 2.63
C TYR A 55 -7.84 -9.43 3.60
N PHE A 56 -8.51 -8.36 3.18
CA PHE A 56 -8.76 -7.20 4.06
C PHE A 56 -9.74 -7.51 5.19
N SER A 57 -10.67 -8.45 5.00
CA SER A 57 -11.56 -8.93 6.07
C SER A 57 -10.79 -9.71 7.15
N GLU A 58 -9.83 -10.55 6.76
CA GLU A 58 -8.95 -11.27 7.67
C GLU A 58 -8.06 -10.30 8.44
N ILE A 59 -7.42 -9.36 7.75
CA ILE A 59 -6.66 -8.29 8.40
C ILE A 59 -7.51 -7.54 9.41
N SER A 60 -8.73 -7.15 9.02
CA SER A 60 -9.64 -6.40 9.89
C SER A 60 -9.89 -7.11 11.22
N LYS A 61 -10.05 -8.44 11.17
CA LYS A 61 -10.23 -9.28 12.35
C LYS A 61 -8.97 -9.33 13.19
N ASP A 62 -7.81 -9.52 12.56
CA ASP A 62 -6.53 -9.68 13.23
C ASP A 62 -6.09 -8.41 13.97
N ILE A 63 -6.33 -7.24 13.39
CA ILE A 63 -5.90 -5.96 13.97
C ILE A 63 -6.98 -5.27 14.81
N GLY A 64 -8.19 -5.85 14.86
CA GLY A 64 -9.33 -5.29 15.58
C GLY A 64 -9.82 -3.95 15.01
N LYS A 65 -9.63 -3.72 13.70
CA LYS A 65 -10.07 -2.49 13.01
C LYS A 65 -10.95 -2.86 11.83
N LYS A 66 -12.00 -2.09 11.60
CA LYS A 66 -12.83 -2.29 10.41
C LYS A 66 -12.12 -1.69 9.19
N ILE A 67 -11.66 -2.55 8.27
CA ILE A 67 -11.24 -2.15 6.92
C ILE A 67 -12.35 -2.54 5.94
N GLU A 68 -12.71 -1.62 5.06
CA GLU A 68 -13.73 -1.83 4.04
C GLU A 68 -13.16 -1.51 2.66
N VAL A 69 -13.35 -2.43 1.70
CA VAL A 69 -12.98 -2.23 0.31
C VAL A 69 -14.12 -1.47 -0.38
N LEU A 70 -13.86 -0.22 -0.76
CA LEU A 70 -14.85 0.65 -1.41
C LEU A 70 -14.85 0.48 -2.93
N ASP A 71 -13.67 0.37 -3.53
CA ASP A 71 -13.48 0.17 -4.97
C ASP A 71 -12.25 -0.70 -5.21
N PHE A 72 -12.27 -1.46 -6.30
CA PHE A 72 -11.16 -2.29 -6.73
C PHE A 72 -11.14 -2.39 -8.25
N LYS A 73 -9.98 -2.13 -8.83
CA LYS A 73 -9.72 -2.24 -10.26
C LYS A 73 -8.41 -2.96 -10.46
N SER A 74 -8.39 -3.91 -11.40
CA SER A 74 -7.17 -4.59 -11.81
C SER A 74 -6.98 -4.44 -13.31
N ASN A 75 -5.74 -4.28 -13.73
CA ASN A 75 -5.34 -4.30 -15.13
C ASN A 75 -4.15 -5.22 -15.30
N ILE A 76 -4.16 -6.01 -16.36
CA ILE A 76 -3.14 -7.02 -16.62
C ILE A 76 -2.45 -6.68 -17.94
N LYS A 77 -1.12 -6.72 -17.94
CA LYS A 77 -0.29 -6.55 -19.14
C LYS A 77 0.71 -7.69 -19.24
N ASN A 78 0.82 -8.29 -20.42
CA ASN A 78 1.91 -9.20 -20.73
C ASN A 78 3.09 -8.41 -21.27
N ASN A 79 4.18 -8.34 -20.50
CA ASN A 79 5.42 -7.66 -20.90
C ASN A 79 6.54 -8.70 -21.10
N ALA A 80 6.70 -9.16 -22.34
CA ALA A 80 7.65 -10.20 -22.73
C ALA A 80 7.54 -11.48 -21.85
N SER A 81 8.41 -11.63 -20.86
CA SER A 81 8.49 -12.81 -19.97
C SER A 81 7.90 -12.59 -18.58
N ILE A 82 7.42 -11.38 -18.28
CA ILE A 82 6.84 -10.99 -17.00
C ILE A 82 5.36 -10.62 -17.23
N LEU A 83 4.50 -11.22 -16.42
CA LEU A 83 3.11 -10.79 -16.32
C LEU A 83 3.03 -9.64 -15.32
N GLU A 84 2.60 -8.48 -15.78
CA GLU A 84 2.41 -7.30 -14.95
C GLU A 84 0.94 -7.18 -14.56
N ILE A 85 0.69 -7.02 -13.26
CA ILE A 85 -0.65 -6.83 -12.72
C ILE A 85 -0.64 -5.52 -11.95
N THR A 86 -1.46 -4.57 -12.40
CA THR A 86 -1.72 -3.31 -11.70
C THR A 86 -3.04 -3.41 -10.97
N GLU A 87 -3.02 -3.26 -9.66
CA GLU A 87 -4.20 -3.31 -8.79
C GLU A 87 -4.36 -1.95 -8.12
N THR A 88 -5.53 -1.34 -8.24
CA THR A 88 -5.90 -0.13 -7.53
C THR A 88 -7.06 -0.45 -6.61
N VAL A 89 -6.87 -0.26 -5.32
CA VAL A 89 -7.88 -0.49 -4.29
C VAL A 89 -8.12 0.79 -3.49
N VAL A 90 -9.39 1.13 -3.29
CA VAL A 90 -9.80 2.22 -2.39
C VAL A 90 -10.29 1.59 -1.11
N LEU A 91 -9.64 1.94 0.00
CA LEU A 91 -9.88 1.35 1.31
C LEU A 91 -10.37 2.42 2.28
N LYS A 92 -11.36 2.06 3.09
CA LYS A 92 -11.79 2.82 4.26
C LYS A 92 -11.27 2.16 5.53
N GLY A 93 -10.80 2.97 6.48
CA GLY A 93 -10.44 2.54 7.84
C GLY A 93 -8.94 2.27 8.07
N ILE A 94 -8.09 2.40 7.05
CA ILE A 94 -6.63 2.31 7.20
C ILE A 94 -5.99 3.66 7.58
N VAL A 95 -6.76 4.75 7.46
CA VAL A 95 -6.46 6.03 8.09
C VAL A 95 -7.48 6.26 9.19
N GLN A 96 -7.00 6.58 10.40
CA GLN A 96 -7.84 6.85 11.56
C GLN A 96 -7.71 8.33 11.95
N PRO A 97 -8.73 9.15 11.64
CA PRO A 97 -8.84 10.49 12.19
C PRO A 97 -9.09 10.42 13.71
N LYS A 98 -8.26 11.13 14.48
CA LYS A 98 -8.36 11.28 15.94
C LYS A 98 -8.09 12.75 16.29
N ASN A 99 -9.15 13.53 16.43
CA ASN A 99 -9.07 15.00 16.54
C ASN A 99 -8.26 15.56 15.36
N ASP A 100 -7.21 16.32 15.62
CA ASP A 100 -6.32 16.90 14.60
C ASP A 100 -5.19 15.96 14.13
N THR A 101 -5.21 14.71 14.59
CA THR A 101 -4.19 13.70 14.28
C THR A 101 -4.75 12.59 13.40
N TYR A 102 -3.99 12.18 12.41
CA TYR A 102 -4.32 11.10 11.48
C TYR A 102 -3.30 9.99 11.66
N ILE A 103 -3.79 8.75 11.80
CA ILE A 103 -2.94 7.57 11.94
C ILE A 103 -3.21 6.68 10.74
N PHE A 104 -2.23 6.59 9.83
CA PHE A 104 -2.22 5.62 8.75
C PHE A 104 -1.52 4.36 9.22
N ASP A 105 -2.24 3.24 9.34
CA ASP A 105 -1.66 1.94 9.67
C ASP A 105 -2.63 0.78 9.38
N MET A 106 -2.06 -0.41 9.22
CA MET A 106 -2.81 -1.67 9.16
C MET A 106 -2.27 -2.69 10.17
N GLY A 107 -1.77 -2.24 11.31
CA GLY A 107 -1.07 -3.11 12.27
C GLY A 107 0.25 -3.70 11.72
N GLN A 108 0.80 -4.70 12.43
CA GLN A 108 2.10 -5.30 12.11
C GLN A 108 1.99 -6.40 11.03
N ILE A 109 1.31 -6.08 9.92
CA ILE A 109 1.20 -7.00 8.78
C ILE A 109 2.57 -7.12 8.12
N ARG A 110 3.02 -8.36 7.93
CA ARG A 110 4.23 -8.63 7.17
C ARG A 110 3.99 -8.33 5.69
N MET A 111 4.93 -7.60 5.11
CA MET A 111 4.90 -7.28 3.68
C MET A 111 5.80 -8.24 2.90
N ASN A 112 5.50 -8.39 1.61
CA ASN A 112 6.34 -9.15 0.70
C ASN A 112 7.62 -8.35 0.42
N SER A 113 8.67 -8.66 1.17
CA SER A 113 9.97 -8.02 1.04
C SER A 113 10.74 -8.67 -0.11
N VAL A 114 10.76 -8.02 -1.28
CA VAL A 114 11.48 -8.47 -2.47
C VAL A 114 12.47 -7.36 -2.86
N ALA A 115 13.72 -7.71 -3.13
CA ALA A 115 14.82 -6.74 -3.32
C ALA A 115 14.51 -5.60 -4.32
N ASN A 116 13.73 -5.89 -5.37
CA ASN A 116 13.36 -4.91 -6.40
C ASN A 116 11.99 -4.25 -6.17
N SER A 117 11.55 -4.15 -4.92
CA SER A 117 10.24 -3.61 -4.54
C SER A 117 10.35 -2.25 -3.88
N THR A 118 9.26 -1.48 -3.97
CA THR A 118 9.12 -0.19 -3.30
C THR A 118 7.75 -0.09 -2.66
N PHE A 119 7.70 0.55 -1.50
CA PHE A 119 6.46 0.96 -0.87
C PHE A 119 6.54 2.46 -0.62
N LYS A 120 5.59 3.21 -1.18
CA LYS A 120 5.57 4.66 -1.13
C LYS A 120 4.27 5.13 -0.52
N VAL A 121 4.35 6.12 0.35
CA VAL A 121 3.18 6.82 0.89
C VAL A 121 3.30 8.29 0.54
N HIS A 122 2.29 8.76 -0.18
CA HIS A 122 2.08 10.16 -0.54
C HIS A 122 1.10 10.77 0.47
N LEU A 123 1.62 11.69 1.28
CA LEU A 123 0.90 12.49 2.26
C LEU A 123 0.45 13.83 1.62
N PRO A 124 -0.56 14.51 2.19
CA PRO A 124 -0.95 15.86 1.77
C PRO A 124 0.21 16.87 1.84
N GLU A 125 0.14 17.95 1.07
CA GLU A 125 1.20 18.98 1.01
C GLU A 125 1.35 19.75 2.33
N ASP A 126 0.24 20.01 3.02
CA ASP A 126 0.14 20.73 4.29
C ASP A 126 0.38 19.83 5.52
N VAL A 127 1.24 18.82 5.40
CA VAL A 127 1.42 17.80 6.44
C VAL A 127 2.53 18.13 7.43
N ARG A 128 2.22 17.92 8.73
CA ARG A 128 3.24 17.76 9.77
C ARG A 128 3.32 16.31 10.18
N ILE A 129 4.46 15.66 9.91
CA ILE A 129 4.70 14.27 10.33
C ILE A 129 5.13 14.26 11.79
N GLU A 130 4.43 13.49 12.62
CA GLU A 130 4.77 13.30 14.04
C GLU A 130 5.62 12.04 14.25
N SER A 131 5.33 10.95 13.53
CA SER A 131 6.11 9.71 13.62
C SER A 131 5.95 8.82 12.39
N VAL A 132 7.00 8.08 12.03
CA VAL A 132 6.99 7.06 10.96
C VAL A 132 7.70 5.81 11.47
N GLU A 133 7.01 4.67 11.41
CA GLU A 133 7.55 3.35 11.78
C GLU A 133 7.12 2.28 10.77
N PRO A 134 7.97 1.34 10.35
CA PRO A 134 9.41 1.30 10.61
C PRO A 134 10.13 2.47 9.93
N THR A 135 11.38 2.73 10.30
CA THR A 135 12.20 3.80 9.70
C THR A 135 12.21 3.67 8.17
N PRO A 136 11.84 4.72 7.42
CA PRO A 136 11.82 4.67 5.97
C PRO A 136 13.23 4.67 5.40
N THR A 137 13.39 4.07 4.21
CA THR A 137 14.62 4.18 3.43
C THR A 137 14.85 5.64 3.02
N LYS A 138 13.79 6.38 2.68
CA LYS A 138 13.83 7.83 2.41
C LYS A 138 12.58 8.53 2.94
N ASN A 139 12.80 9.70 3.54
CA ASN A 139 11.74 10.64 3.90
C ASN A 139 11.99 11.95 3.12
N LEU A 140 11.05 12.32 2.25
CA LEU A 140 11.12 13.49 1.38
C LEU A 140 10.00 14.50 1.72
N GLY A 141 9.58 14.56 2.99
CA GLY A 141 8.46 15.38 3.43
C GLY A 141 7.13 14.70 3.11
N THR A 142 6.50 15.10 2.01
CA THR A 142 5.19 14.56 1.60
C THR A 142 5.26 13.15 1.01
N LEU A 143 6.46 12.68 0.67
CA LEU A 143 6.69 11.33 0.14
C LEU A 143 7.59 10.53 1.09
N ILE A 144 7.07 9.42 1.60
CA ILE A 144 7.80 8.46 2.44
C ILE A 144 7.99 7.16 1.67
N LEU A 145 9.20 6.61 1.68
CA LEU A 145 9.58 5.47 0.85
C LEU A 145 10.37 4.42 1.62
N TRP A 146 9.99 3.17 1.41
CA TRP A 146 10.73 1.96 1.79
C TRP A 146 11.09 1.17 0.53
N SER A 147 12.27 0.56 0.51
CA SER A 147 12.77 -0.20 -0.64
C SER A 147 13.33 -1.55 -0.24
N GLY A 148 13.20 -2.52 -1.14
CA GLY A 148 13.87 -3.81 -1.04
C GLY A 148 13.55 -4.57 0.23
N GLU A 149 14.58 -5.11 0.87
CA GLU A 149 14.43 -6.00 2.02
C GLU A 149 13.97 -5.29 3.32
N ASP A 150 14.02 -3.96 3.34
CA ASP A 150 13.58 -3.13 4.48
C ASP A 150 12.05 -3.07 4.61
N ILE A 151 11.31 -3.50 3.58
CA ILE A 151 9.83 -3.56 3.58
C ILE A 151 9.36 -4.77 4.40
N LYS A 152 9.59 -4.74 5.71
CA LYS A 152 9.28 -5.86 6.62
C LYS A 152 7.82 -5.89 7.02
N THR A 153 7.29 -4.74 7.41
CA THR A 153 5.91 -4.59 7.88
C THR A 153 5.24 -3.36 7.28
N PHE A 154 3.91 -3.40 7.22
CA PHE A 154 3.12 -2.25 6.80
C PHE A 154 3.38 -1.07 7.73
N PRO A 155 3.66 0.14 7.19
CA PRO A 155 4.09 1.24 8.03
C PRO A 155 2.93 1.84 8.81
N ARG A 156 3.29 2.41 9.95
CA ARG A 156 2.49 3.29 10.76
C ARG A 156 3.02 4.71 10.62
N ILE A 157 2.18 5.61 10.13
CA ILE A 157 2.49 7.04 10.00
C ILE A 157 1.48 7.83 10.81
N VAL A 158 1.99 8.70 11.70
CA VAL A 158 1.17 9.66 12.45
C VAL A 158 1.48 11.05 11.93
N TYR A 159 0.43 11.77 11.56
CA TYR A 159 0.57 13.08 10.95
C TYR A 159 -0.60 13.99 11.29
N LYS A 160 -0.40 15.29 11.08
CA LYS A 160 -1.39 16.36 11.30
C LYS A 160 -1.45 17.28 10.09
N ARG A 161 -2.53 18.05 10.01
CA ARG A 161 -2.58 19.23 9.14
C ARG A 161 -1.82 20.37 9.80
N LEU A 162 -0.92 21.02 9.06
CA LEU A 162 -0.29 22.27 9.46
C LEU A 162 -1.38 23.33 9.61
N SER A 163 -1.42 23.97 10.77
CA SER A 163 -2.30 25.11 10.98
C SER A 163 -1.65 26.38 10.43
N LEU A 164 -2.46 27.39 10.08
CA LEU A 164 -1.95 28.71 9.66
C LEU A 164 -1.00 29.36 10.69
N GLN A 165 -1.03 28.92 11.95
CA GLN A 165 -0.15 29.40 13.02
C GLN A 165 1.25 28.77 12.98
N ASP A 166 1.42 27.60 12.35
CA ASP A 166 2.72 26.93 12.25
C ASP A 166 3.64 27.63 11.24
N HIS A 167 3.07 28.31 10.23
CA HIS A 167 3.83 29.10 9.25
C HIS A 167 4.52 30.35 9.84
N GLN A 168 4.09 30.83 11.02
CA GLN A 168 4.70 32.01 11.65
C GLN A 168 5.93 31.69 12.50
N LYS A 169 6.20 30.41 12.82
CA LYS A 169 7.34 30.01 13.67
C LYS A 169 8.60 29.59 12.91
N GLU A 170 8.51 29.37 11.61
CA GLU A 170 9.68 29.04 10.77
C GLU A 170 10.31 30.27 10.10
N GLY A 171 9.79 31.47 10.40
CA GLY A 171 10.24 32.76 9.83
C GLY A 171 10.93 33.71 10.82
N GLU A 172 11.26 33.26 12.04
CA GLU A 172 12.07 34.01 13.02
C GLU A 172 13.45 33.39 13.22
#